data_AF-A0A5K1AFV5-F1
#
_entry.id   AF-A0A5K1AFV5-F1
#
_cell.length_a   1.000
_cell.length_b   1.000
_cell.length_c   1.000
_cell.angle_alpha   90.00
_cell.angle_beta   90.00
_cell.angle_gamma   90.00
#
_symmetry.space_group_name_H-M   'P 1'
#
loop_
_entity.id
_entity.type
_entity.pdbx_description
1 polymer ?
#
loop_
_entity_poly.entity_id
_entity_poly.type
_entity_poly.pdbx_seq_one_letter_code
_entity_poly.pdbx_strand_id
1 'polypeptide(L)' 'VWNHDFFWESMQPGGGKLPRGGLLLQIDKDFGSFINLREEFLKTALSLFGSGWVWLV' A
#
# COMPACT_ATOMS: atom_id res chain seq x y z
N VAL A 1 8.69 4.65 17.19
CA VAL A 1 9.86 4.88 16.32
C VAL A 1 9.73 4.01 15.06
N TRP A 2 9.60 2.69 15.20
CA TRP A 2 9.39 1.73 14.08
C TRP A 2 8.40 2.16 12.96
N ASN A 3 7.16 2.55 13.27
CA ASN A 3 6.18 2.90 12.21
C ASN A 3 6.66 4.03 11.29
N HIS A 4 7.36 5.02 11.84
CA HIS A 4 7.86 6.15 11.06
C HIS A 4 9.10 5.76 10.26
N ASP A 5 9.99 4.96 10.84
CA ASP A 5 11.17 4.45 10.13
C ASP A 5 10.71 3.67 8.88
N PHE A 6 9.78 2.74 9.06
CA PHE A 6 9.22 1.95 7.96
C PHE A 6 8.44 2.80 6.94
N PHE A 7 7.74 3.84 7.39
CA PHE A 7 7.05 4.78 6.51
C PHE A 7 8.04 5.51 5.58
N TRP A 8 9.16 5.99 6.12
CA TRP A 8 10.18 6.67 5.31
C TRP A 8 10.89 5.69 4.36
N GLU A 9 11.15 4.45 4.78
CA GLU A 9 11.70 3.39 3.93
C GLU A 9 10.76 2.97 2.79
N SER A 10 9.45 3.17 2.95
CA SER A 10 8.43 2.89 1.93
C SER A 10 8.35 3.96 0.83
N MET A 11 9.18 5.02 0.88
CA MET A 11 9.14 6.15 -0.07
C MET A 11 10.49 6.40 -0.75
N GLN A 12 10.42 6.93 -1.98
CA GLN A 12 11.60 7.38 -2.72
C GLN A 12 11.23 8.48 -3.73
N PRO A 13 12.18 9.38 -4.10
CA PRO A 13 11.97 10.33 -5.19
C PRO A 13 11.62 9.61 -6.50
N GLY A 14 10.58 10.08 -7.20
CA GLY A 14 10.14 9.46 -8.47
C GLY A 14 9.53 8.05 -8.34
N GLY A 15 9.02 7.71 -7.15
CA GLY A 15 8.24 6.49 -6.89
C GLY A 15 6.87 6.45 -7.59
N GLY A 16 5.99 5.55 -7.15
CA GLY A 16 4.62 5.44 -7.68
C GLY A 16 4.48 4.65 -9.00
N LYS A 17 5.53 3.94 -9.42
CA LYS A 17 5.45 2.98 -10.53
C LYS A 17 4.74 1.71 -10.07
N LEU A 18 4.18 0.95 -11.01
CA LEU A 18 3.61 -0.37 -10.71
C LEU A 18 4.66 -1.28 -10.04
N PRO A 19 4.25 -2.08 -9.04
CA PRO A 19 5.11 -3.10 -8.47
C PRO A 19 5.50 -4.11 -9.56
N ARG A 20 6.60 -4.82 -9.33
CA ARG A 20 7.17 -5.77 -10.30
C ARG A 20 7.32 -7.15 -9.67
N GLY A 21 7.36 -8.18 -10.53
CA GLY A 21 7.65 -9.54 -10.11
C GLY A 21 6.59 -10.11 -9.17
N GLY A 22 7.04 -10.87 -8.16
CA GLY A 22 6.18 -11.63 -7.26
C GLY A 22 5.14 -10.79 -6.51
N LEU A 23 5.46 -9.52 -6.19
CA LEU A 23 4.50 -8.63 -5.53
C LEU A 23 3.30 -8.31 -6.43
N LEU A 24 3.53 -8.00 -7.71
CA LEU A 24 2.42 -7.73 -8.64
C LEU A 24 1.56 -8.99 -8.85
N LEU A 25 2.19 -10.16 -8.99
CA LEU A 25 1.47 -11.43 -9.13
C LEU A 25 0.60 -11.72 -7.89
N GLN A 26 1.13 -11.47 -6.70
CA GLN A 26 0.38 -11.68 -5.46
C GLN A 26 -0.77 -10.68 -5.32
N ILE A 27 -0.55 -9.42 -5.71
CA ILE A 27 -1.61 -8.39 -5.75
C ILE A 27 -2.73 -8.80 -6.71
N ASP A 28 -2.38 -9.25 -7.92
CA ASP A 28 -3.38 -9.69 -8.90
C ASP A 28 -4.15 -10.94 -8.41
N LYS A 29 -3.48 -11.84 -7.67
CA LYS A 29 -4.12 -13.02 -7.06
C LYS A 29 -5.10 -12.65 -5.94
N ASP A 30 -4.71 -11.76 -5.04
CA ASP A 30 -5.47 -11.48 -3.81
C ASP A 30 -6.51 -10.37 -4.00
N PHE A 31 -6.21 -9.39 -4.86
CA PHE A 31 -7.05 -8.21 -5.08
C PHE A 31 -7.64 -8.15 -6.50
N GLY A 32 -7.23 -9.05 -7.40
CA GLY A 32 -7.69 -9.10 -8.79
C GLY A 32 -6.99 -8.11 -9.73
N SER A 33 -6.53 -6.97 -9.21
CA SER A 33 -5.65 -6.03 -9.92
C SER A 33 -5.00 -5.03 -8.97
N PHE A 34 -3.92 -4.39 -9.43
CA PHE A 34 -3.33 -3.24 -8.72
C PHE A 34 -4.31 -2.07 -8.53
N ILE A 35 -5.24 -1.86 -9.47
CA ILE A 35 -6.24 -0.79 -9.35
C ILE A 35 -7.17 -1.07 -8.17
N ASN A 36 -7.66 -2.30 -8.05
CA ASN A 36 -8.52 -2.73 -6.95
C ASN A 36 -7.82 -2.61 -5.60
N LEU A 37 -6.54 -3.03 -5.52
CA LEU A 37 -5.74 -2.83 -4.31
C LEU A 37 -5.69 -1.34 -3.93
N ARG A 38 -5.40 -0.46 -4.88
CA ARG A 38 -5.30 0.98 -4.62
C ARG A 38 -6.62 1.55 -4.12
N GLU A 39 -7.74 1.14 -4.70
CA GLU A 39 -9.08 1.56 -4.28
C GLU A 39 -9.40 1.10 -2.86
N GLU A 40 -9.16 -0.17 -2.54
CA GLU A 40 -9.42 -0.70 -1.19
C GLU A 40 -8.48 -0.05 -0.16
N PHE A 41 -7.19 0.10 -0.48
CA PHE A 41 -6.21 0.75 0.41
C PHE A 41 -6.61 2.20 0.71
N LEU A 42 -7.03 2.97 -0.30
CA LEU A 42 -7.52 4.34 -0.12
C LEU A 42 -8.80 4.38 0.70
N LYS A 43 -9.75 3.49 0.43
CA LYS A 43 -10.99 3.39 1.19
C LYS A 43 -10.73 3.10 2.66
N THR A 44 -9.86 2.14 2.97
CA THR A 44 -9.47 1.82 4.36
C THR A 44 -8.82 3.03 5.02
N ALA A 45 -7.88 3.70 4.33
CA ALA A 45 -7.21 4.88 4.86
C ALA A 45 -8.16 6.04 5.15
N LEU A 46 -9.14 6.28 4.27
CA LEU A 46 -10.15 7.33 4.45
C LEU A 46 -11.19 6.98 5.53
N SER A 47 -11.47 5.69 5.73
CA SER A 47 -12.41 5.22 6.75
C SER A 47 -11.83 5.16 8.16
N LEU A 48 -10.51 5.27 8.30
CA LEU A 48 -9.81 5.24 9.58
C LEU A 48 -10.16 6.49 10.40
N PHE A 49 -10.99 6.33 11.42
CA PHE A 49 -11.35 7.42 12.33
C PHE A 49 -10.32 7.58 13.44
N GLY A 50 -9.79 8.80 13.59
CA GLY A 50 -8.74 9.12 14.55
C GLY A 50 -7.33 8.90 13.99
N SER A 51 -6.33 8.79 14.87
CA SER A 51 -4.94 8.57 14.47
C SER A 51 -4.65 7.08 14.28
N GLY A 52 -3.97 6.72 13.19
CA GLY A 52 -3.55 5.34 12.94
C GLY A 52 -2.85 5.16 11.59
N TRP A 53 -2.76 3.91 11.13
CA TRP A 53 -1.99 3.50 9.96
C TRP A 53 -2.77 2.48 9.14
N VAL A 54 -2.52 2.45 7.83
CA VAL A 54 -2.99 1.39 6.94
C VAL A 54 -1.76 0.71 6.34
N TRP A 55 -1.81 -0.61 6.30
CA TRP A 55 -0.69 -1.47 5.90
C TRP A 55 -1.16 -2.46 4.84
N LEU A 56 -0.28 -2.80 3.90
CA LEU A 56 -0.42 -3.99 3.07
C LEU A 56 0.40 -5.09 3.73
N VAL A 57 -0.24 -6.22 4.07
CA VAL A 57 0.33 -7.33 4.84
C VAL A 57 -0.03 -8.68 4.23
#